data_AF-A0A3M2ZBF8-F1
#
_entry.id   AF-A0A3M2ZBF8-F1
#
_cell.length_a   1.000
_cell.length_b   1.000
_cell.length_c   1.000
_cell.angle_alpha   90.00
_cell.angle_beta   90.00
_cell.angle_gamma   90.00
#
_symmetry.space_group_name_H-M   'P 1'
#
loop_
_entity.id
_entity.type
_entity.pdbx_description
1 polymer ?
#
loop_
_entity_poly.entity_id
_entity_poly.type
_entity_poly.pdbx_seq_one_letter_code
_entity_poly.pdbx_strand_id
1 'polypeptide(L)'
;EPPATKGYPPSVFARLPKLVERAGNAEAGGGSITAFYTVLSEGDDQQDPIADSARGVLDGHIVLSRRLAEEGHYPAIDIEASISRVMPAVVSPEHMARAQHFKQLWSRYQQTRDLISVGAYVAGGDRETDMAIALHPVLVRYQRQGLRDNESMQGSGEALASIFAPAPGG
;
A
#
# COMPACT_ATOMS: atom_id res chain seq x y z
N GLU A 1 14.82 -32.57 6.44
CA GLU A 1 15.42 -32.16 5.15
C GLU A 1 16.48 -31.10 5.44
N PRO A 2 17.65 -31.12 4.77
CA PRO A 2 18.65 -30.07 4.92
C PRO A 2 18.15 -28.74 4.33
N PRO A 3 18.64 -27.58 4.82
CA PRO A 3 18.28 -26.28 4.30
C PRO A 3 18.86 -26.06 2.89
N ALA A 4 18.01 -25.61 1.96
CA ALA A 4 18.41 -25.36 0.57
C ALA A 4 18.39 -23.87 0.22
N THR A 5 17.42 -23.11 0.75
CA THR A 5 17.24 -21.69 0.42
C THR A 5 17.24 -20.87 1.71
N LYS A 6 18.32 -20.13 1.97
CA LYS A 6 18.49 -19.24 3.14
C LYS A 6 18.02 -19.86 4.47
N GLY A 7 18.36 -21.12 4.72
CA GLY A 7 18.01 -21.81 5.97
C GLY A 7 16.67 -22.57 5.97
N TYR A 8 15.86 -22.43 4.91
CA TYR A 8 14.61 -23.18 4.77
C TYR A 8 14.78 -24.45 3.93
N PRO A 9 14.16 -25.58 4.34
CA PRO A 9 14.11 -26.77 3.51
C PRO A 9 13.15 -26.58 2.33
N PRO A 10 13.37 -27.26 1.18
CA PRO A 10 12.52 -27.12 -0.01
C PRO A 10 11.03 -27.36 0.23
N SER A 11 10.69 -28.24 1.17
CA SER A 11 9.30 -28.56 1.52
C SER A 11 8.48 -27.36 2.01
N VAL A 12 9.11 -26.30 2.54
CA VAL A 12 8.39 -25.07 2.95
C VAL A 12 7.77 -24.39 1.73
N PHE A 13 8.55 -24.19 0.67
CA PHE A 13 8.10 -23.53 -0.56
C PHE A 13 7.08 -24.38 -1.33
N ALA A 14 7.12 -25.70 -1.20
CA ALA A 14 6.10 -26.58 -1.78
C ALA A 14 4.76 -26.58 -1.01
N ARG A 15 4.77 -26.18 0.28
CA ARG A 15 3.57 -26.15 1.14
C ARG A 15 2.83 -24.82 1.08
N LEU A 16 3.54 -23.70 0.87
CA LEU A 16 2.95 -22.37 0.82
C LEU A 16 1.84 -22.25 -0.26
N PRO A 17 2.05 -22.61 -1.54
CA PRO A 17 1.00 -22.55 -2.56
C PRO A 17 -0.22 -23.38 -2.18
N LYS A 18 -0.01 -24.62 -1.71
CA LYS A 18 -1.10 -25.53 -1.32
C LYS A 18 -1.97 -24.99 -0.19
N LEU A 19 -1.41 -24.17 0.70
CA LEU A 19 -2.19 -23.51 1.74
C LEU A 19 -2.97 -22.32 1.16
N VAL A 20 -2.29 -21.47 0.39
CA VAL A 20 -2.84 -20.24 -0.17
C VAL A 20 -3.99 -20.52 -1.15
N GLU A 21 -3.82 -21.51 -2.02
CA GLU A 21 -4.79 -21.90 -3.07
C GLU A 21 -6.12 -22.45 -2.53
N ARG A 22 -6.24 -22.69 -1.21
CA ARG A 22 -7.50 -23.08 -0.58
C ARG A 22 -8.46 -21.91 -0.36
N ALA A 23 -7.94 -20.68 -0.38
CA ALA A 23 -8.76 -19.47 -0.35
C ALA A 23 -9.16 -19.08 -1.78
N GLY A 24 -10.34 -18.49 -1.94
CA GLY A 24 -10.85 -18.10 -3.25
C GLY A 24 -12.37 -18.03 -3.30
N ASN A 25 -12.88 -17.76 -4.49
CA ASN A 25 -14.32 -17.77 -4.77
C ASN A 25 -14.75 -19.18 -5.18
N ALA A 26 -15.88 -19.64 -4.64
CA ALA A 26 -16.53 -20.85 -5.13
C ALA A 26 -17.20 -20.59 -6.49
N GLU A 27 -17.81 -21.64 -7.05
CA GLU A 27 -18.65 -21.52 -8.24
C GLU A 27 -19.80 -20.53 -8.04
N ALA A 28 -20.41 -20.08 -9.14
CA ALA A 28 -21.50 -19.12 -9.13
C ALA A 28 -22.63 -19.55 -8.18
N GLY A 29 -22.99 -18.68 -7.24
CA GLY A 29 -23.98 -18.96 -6.19
C GLY A 29 -23.41 -19.56 -4.90
N GLY A 30 -22.12 -19.88 -4.87
CA GLY A 30 -21.40 -20.28 -3.66
C GLY A 30 -20.89 -19.10 -2.82
N GLY A 31 -20.14 -19.41 -1.76
CA GLY A 31 -19.46 -18.42 -0.91
C GLY A 31 -18.05 -18.06 -1.40
N SER A 32 -17.36 -17.25 -0.61
CA SER A 32 -15.96 -16.89 -0.86
C SER A 32 -15.14 -16.91 0.43
N ILE A 33 -13.83 -17.10 0.28
CA ILE A 33 -12.84 -16.98 1.34
C ILE A 33 -11.80 -15.95 0.91
N THR A 34 -11.81 -14.78 1.53
CA THR A 34 -10.73 -13.78 1.41
C THR A 34 -9.75 -14.00 2.57
N ALA A 35 -8.48 -14.22 2.26
CA ALA A 35 -7.47 -14.54 3.26
C ALA A 35 -6.38 -13.47 3.32
N PHE A 36 -5.94 -13.14 4.54
CA PHE A 36 -4.74 -12.36 4.80
C PHE A 36 -3.70 -13.25 5.47
N TYR A 37 -2.51 -13.33 4.87
CA TYR A 37 -1.40 -14.11 5.40
C TYR A 37 -0.32 -13.15 5.90
N THR A 38 -0.12 -13.10 7.21
CA THR A 38 0.90 -12.26 7.82
C THR A 38 2.27 -12.92 7.65
N VAL A 39 3.19 -12.24 6.99
CA VAL A 39 4.59 -12.65 6.86
C VAL A 39 5.43 -11.70 7.71
N LEU A 40 6.20 -12.25 8.65
CA LEU A 40 7.16 -11.49 9.44
C LEU A 40 8.52 -11.56 8.74
N SER A 41 8.95 -10.43 8.18
CA SER A 41 10.31 -10.26 7.68
C SER A 41 11.21 -9.82 8.83
N GLU A 42 12.38 -10.46 8.97
CA GLU A 42 13.40 -10.01 9.92
C GLU A 42 14.08 -8.73 9.41
N GLY A 43 13.85 -7.61 10.11
CA GLY A 43 14.34 -6.30 9.65
C GLY A 43 13.59 -5.79 8.43
N ASP A 44 14.17 -4.82 7.71
CA ASP A 44 13.63 -4.35 6.42
C ASP A 44 14.25 -5.17 5.26
N ASP A 45 14.55 -6.46 5.49
CA ASP A 45 15.21 -7.30 4.50
C ASP A 45 14.24 -7.70 3.39
N GLN A 46 14.36 -7.00 2.26
CA GLN A 46 13.61 -7.29 1.04
C GLN A 46 13.92 -8.66 0.44
N GLN A 47 14.98 -9.34 0.89
CA GLN A 47 15.44 -10.62 0.37
C GLN A 47 15.00 -11.83 1.19
N ASP A 48 14.03 -11.68 2.10
CA ASP A 48 13.43 -12.81 2.82
C ASP A 48 12.77 -13.77 1.81
N PRO A 49 13.23 -15.04 1.73
CA PRO A 49 12.73 -15.99 0.76
C PRO A 49 11.26 -16.35 0.98
N ILE A 50 10.74 -16.26 2.21
CA ILE A 50 9.34 -16.49 2.54
C ILE A 50 8.51 -15.31 2.04
N ALA A 51 8.98 -14.08 2.25
CA ALA A 51 8.32 -12.89 1.71
C ALA A 51 8.27 -12.92 0.18
N ASP A 52 9.38 -13.29 -0.47
CA ASP A 52 9.44 -13.44 -1.92
C ASP A 52 8.52 -14.55 -2.44
N SER A 53 8.53 -15.72 -1.80
CA SER A 53 7.61 -16.80 -2.15
C SER A 53 6.15 -16.39 -1.97
N ALA A 54 5.81 -15.68 -0.89
CA ALA A 54 4.47 -15.19 -0.63
C ALA A 54 4.03 -14.17 -1.69
N ARG A 55 4.88 -13.21 -2.05
CA ARG A 55 4.63 -12.26 -3.15
C ARG A 55 4.45 -12.97 -4.50
N GLY A 56 5.11 -14.10 -4.71
CA GLY A 56 4.97 -14.92 -5.92
C GLY A 56 3.57 -15.56 -6.05
N VAL A 57 3.01 -16.04 -4.94
CA VAL A 57 1.77 -16.85 -4.94
C VAL A 57 0.51 -16.07 -4.55
N LEU A 58 0.64 -14.90 -3.94
CA LEU A 58 -0.50 -14.08 -3.50
C LEU A 58 -0.89 -13.03 -4.55
N ASP A 59 -2.17 -12.63 -4.52
CA ASP A 59 -2.76 -11.61 -5.40
C ASP A 59 -2.45 -10.17 -4.98
N GLY A 60 -1.58 -9.97 -3.99
CA GLY A 60 -1.23 -8.67 -3.45
C GLY A 60 -0.53 -8.76 -2.11
N HIS A 61 -0.14 -7.61 -1.57
CA HIS A 61 0.43 -7.49 -0.24
C HIS A 61 0.25 -6.08 0.29
N ILE A 62 0.13 -5.99 1.62
CA ILE A 62 0.12 -4.75 2.38
C ILE A 62 1.41 -4.74 3.21
N VAL A 63 2.29 -3.79 2.94
CA VAL A 63 3.55 -3.62 3.65
C VAL A 63 3.35 -2.65 4.80
N LEU A 64 3.78 -3.05 5.99
CA LEU A 64 3.80 -2.20 7.17
C LEU A 64 5.20 -1.62 7.35
N SER A 65 5.32 -0.28 7.31
CA SER A 65 6.60 0.42 7.42
C SER A 65 6.95 0.73 8.88
N ARG A 66 8.15 0.32 9.30
CA ARG A 66 8.70 0.70 10.61
C ARG A 66 8.82 2.21 10.75
N ARG A 67 9.29 2.90 9.71
CA ARG A 67 9.44 4.37 9.68
C ARG A 67 8.09 5.07 9.94
N LEU A 68 7.02 4.63 9.27
CA LEU A 68 5.68 5.20 9.48
C LEU A 68 5.20 4.97 10.92
N ALA A 69 5.41 3.77 11.46
CA ALA A 69 5.05 3.45 12.85
C ALA A 69 5.80 4.32 13.88
N GLU A 70 7.10 4.55 13.67
CA GLU A 70 7.95 5.42 14.50
C GLU A 70 7.54 6.90 14.42
N GLU A 71 7.03 7.35 13.28
CA GLU A 71 6.45 8.68 13.08
C GLU A 71 5.03 8.82 13.68
N GLY A 72 4.49 7.76 14.31
CA GLY A 72 3.14 7.74 14.86
C GLY A 72 2.03 7.67 13.79
N HIS A 73 2.38 7.27 12.57
CA HIS A 73 1.44 7.10 11.46
C HIS A 73 0.79 5.71 11.56
N TYR A 74 -0.53 5.68 11.78
CA TYR A 74 -1.30 4.45 11.88
C TYR A 74 -2.60 4.53 11.05
N PRO A 75 -2.98 3.45 10.36
CA PRO A 75 -2.19 2.22 10.16
C PRO A 75 -0.90 2.49 9.34
N ALA A 76 0.21 1.84 9.69
CA ALA A 76 1.55 2.15 9.16
C ALA A 76 1.80 1.58 7.76
N ILE A 77 0.86 1.80 6.81
CA ILE A 77 0.87 1.16 5.50
C ILE A 77 1.78 1.90 4.52
N ASP A 78 2.77 1.21 3.97
CA ASP A 78 3.56 1.73 2.86
C ASP A 78 2.81 1.53 1.54
N ILE A 79 2.16 2.58 1.04
CA ILE A 79 1.41 2.51 -0.22
C ILE A 79 2.29 2.39 -1.47
N GLU A 80 3.58 2.71 -1.37
CA GLU A 80 4.52 2.57 -2.48
C GLU A 80 4.92 1.11 -2.65
N ALA A 81 5.22 0.45 -1.53
CA ALA A 81 5.59 -0.97 -1.46
C ALA A 81 4.38 -1.93 -1.43
N SER A 82 3.16 -1.44 -1.24
CA SER A 82 1.94 -2.26 -1.27
C SER A 82 1.29 -2.32 -2.64
N ILE A 83 0.58 -3.43 -2.91
CA ILE A 83 -0.16 -3.63 -4.16
C ILE A 83 -1.34 -4.59 -3.97
N SER A 84 -2.43 -4.32 -4.69
CA SER A 84 -3.50 -5.29 -4.94
C SER A 84 -3.58 -5.55 -6.44
N ARG A 85 -3.27 -6.77 -6.89
CA ARG A 85 -3.26 -7.13 -8.32
C ARG A 85 -4.67 -7.19 -8.90
N VAL A 86 -5.68 -7.38 -8.05
CA VAL A 86 -7.09 -7.42 -8.45
C VAL A 86 -7.74 -6.05 -8.51
N MET A 87 -7.11 -4.99 -7.98
CA MET A 87 -7.67 -3.64 -7.95
C MET A 87 -8.22 -3.17 -9.31
N PRO A 88 -7.51 -3.34 -10.46
CA PRO A 88 -8.01 -2.90 -11.76
C PRO A 88 -9.32 -3.58 -12.20
N ALA A 89 -9.63 -4.75 -11.64
CA ALA A 89 -10.83 -5.51 -11.97
C ALA A 89 -12.02 -5.21 -11.04
N VAL A 90 -11.80 -4.53 -9.91
CA VAL A 90 -12.82 -4.36 -8.85
C VAL A 90 -13.17 -2.90 -8.55
N VAL A 91 -12.51 -1.94 -9.20
CA VAL A 91 -12.81 -0.51 -9.07
C VAL A 91 -13.10 0.13 -10.43
N SER A 92 -13.77 1.29 -10.43
CA SER A 92 -14.00 2.04 -11.66
C SER A 92 -12.69 2.65 -12.21
N PRO A 93 -12.61 2.94 -13.52
CA PRO A 93 -11.45 3.63 -14.09
C PRO A 93 -11.13 4.97 -13.42
N GLU A 94 -12.17 5.69 -12.99
CA GLU A 94 -12.04 6.97 -12.28
C GLU A 94 -11.44 6.79 -10.88
N HIS A 95 -11.88 5.77 -10.13
CA HIS A 95 -11.29 5.42 -8.84
C HIS A 95 -9.81 5.05 -9.02
N MET A 96 -9.50 4.21 -10.03
CA MET A 96 -8.13 3.80 -10.33
C MET A 96 -7.23 5.01 -10.64
N ALA A 97 -7.69 5.93 -11.49
CA ALA A 97 -6.94 7.13 -11.85
C ALA A 97 -6.64 8.02 -10.62
N ARG A 98 -7.62 8.21 -9.73
CA ARG A 98 -7.43 8.97 -8.48
C ARG A 98 -6.44 8.29 -7.55
N ALA A 99 -6.51 6.96 -7.39
CA ALA A 99 -5.58 6.21 -6.56
C ALA A 99 -4.14 6.27 -7.10
N GLN A 100 -3.97 6.20 -8.42
CA GLN A 100 -2.67 6.38 -9.08
C GLN A 100 -2.12 7.79 -8.86
N HIS A 101 -2.95 8.82 -9.03
CA HIS A 101 -2.56 10.21 -8.79
C HIS A 101 -2.18 10.46 -7.32
N PHE A 102 -2.92 9.88 -6.37
CA PHE A 102 -2.56 9.89 -4.95
C PHE A 102 -1.16 9.29 -4.73
N LYS A 103 -0.89 8.10 -5.30
CA LYS A 103 0.41 7.43 -5.16
C LYS A 103 1.55 8.23 -5.81
N GLN A 104 1.30 8.89 -6.94
CA GLN A 104 2.28 9.77 -7.60
C GLN A 104 2.67 10.95 -6.73
N LEU A 105 1.69 11.67 -6.17
CA LEU A 105 1.94 12.82 -5.28
C LEU A 105 2.62 12.38 -3.99
N TRP A 106 2.20 11.25 -3.41
CA TRP A 106 2.87 10.67 -2.25
C TRP A 106 4.34 10.38 -2.54
N SER A 107 4.63 9.66 -3.63
CA SER A 107 5.99 9.34 -4.04
C SER A 107 6.84 10.57 -4.30
N ARG A 108 6.27 11.57 -4.98
CA ARG A 108 6.94 12.85 -5.25
C ARG A 108 7.34 13.54 -3.95
N TYR A 109 6.41 13.65 -2.99
CA TYR A 109 6.73 14.22 -1.69
C TYR A 109 7.85 13.45 -0.99
N GLN A 110 7.78 12.12 -0.98
CA GLN A 110 8.80 11.28 -0.32
C GLN A 110 10.20 11.51 -0.89
N GLN A 111 10.33 11.66 -2.21
CA GLN A 111 11.61 11.94 -2.88
C GLN A 111 12.16 13.34 -2.55
N THR A 112 11.28 14.33 -2.32
CA THR A 112 11.68 15.71 -2.01
C THR A 112 11.84 15.96 -0.52
N ARG A 113 11.32 15.09 0.36
CA ARG A 113 11.33 15.27 1.81
C ARG A 113 12.71 15.60 2.38
N ASP A 114 13.74 14.92 1.89
CA ASP A 114 15.12 15.15 2.34
C ASP A 114 15.67 16.50 1.87
N LEU A 115 15.28 16.97 0.68
CA LEU A 115 15.65 18.31 0.19
C LEU A 115 14.96 19.42 0.99
N ILE A 116 13.72 19.19 1.43
CA ILE A 116 12.99 20.13 2.29
C ILE A 116 13.65 20.23 3.66
N SER A 117 14.03 19.08 4.27
CA SER A 117 14.60 19.06 5.62
C SER A 117 15.94 19.78 5.73
N VAL A 118 16.74 19.78 4.65
CA VAL A 118 18.01 20.52 4.56
C VAL A 118 17.86 21.96 4.01
N GLY A 119 16.63 22.39 3.71
CA GLY A 119 16.35 23.74 3.20
C GLY A 119 16.77 23.98 1.74
N ALA A 120 17.00 22.91 0.96
CA ALA A 120 17.43 23.00 -0.44
C ALA A 120 16.26 23.07 -1.45
N TYR A 121 15.01 22.97 -0.98
CA TYR A 121 13.81 23.08 -1.82
C TYR A 121 13.48 24.55 -2.13
N VAL A 122 13.20 24.84 -3.41
CA VAL A 122 12.77 26.17 -3.89
C VAL A 122 11.41 26.05 -4.55
N ALA A 123 10.42 26.77 -4.01
CA ALA A 123 9.07 26.79 -4.55
C ALA A 123 9.01 27.39 -5.96
N GLY A 124 8.13 26.85 -6.81
CA GLY A 124 7.91 27.34 -8.18
C GLY A 124 8.84 26.72 -9.23
N GLY A 125 9.79 25.88 -8.81
CA GLY A 125 10.72 25.18 -9.72
C GLY A 125 10.08 23.98 -10.41
N ASP A 126 9.18 23.26 -9.74
CA ASP A 126 8.43 22.14 -10.30
C ASP A 126 7.01 22.11 -9.74
N ARG A 127 6.02 22.33 -10.61
CA ARG A 127 4.60 22.40 -10.23
C ARG A 127 4.09 21.12 -9.59
N GLU A 128 4.60 19.96 -10.00
CA GLU A 128 4.17 18.68 -9.42
C GLU A 128 4.72 18.51 -8.00
N THR A 129 5.99 18.85 -7.78
CA THR A 129 6.60 18.86 -6.45
C THR A 129 5.91 19.85 -5.53
N ASP A 130 5.62 21.06 -6.01
CA ASP A 130 4.90 22.08 -5.25
C ASP A 130 3.50 21.58 -4.83
N MET A 131 2.78 20.94 -5.75
CA MET A 131 1.49 20.34 -5.47
C MET A 131 1.58 19.19 -4.47
N ALA A 132 2.57 18.31 -4.60
CA ALA A 132 2.80 17.21 -3.68
C ALA A 132 3.07 17.72 -2.26
N ILE A 133 3.88 18.76 -2.11
CA ILE A 133 4.16 19.41 -0.82
C ILE A 133 2.91 20.06 -0.23
N ALA A 134 2.16 20.81 -1.05
CA ALA A 134 0.94 21.48 -0.61
C ALA A 134 -0.15 20.49 -0.16
N LEU A 135 -0.30 19.36 -0.86
CA LEU A 135 -1.31 18.35 -0.55
C LEU A 135 -0.87 17.34 0.49
N HIS A 136 0.43 17.22 0.80
CA HIS A 136 0.94 16.19 1.70
C HIS A 136 0.19 16.11 3.06
N PRO A 137 -0.13 17.22 3.76
CA PRO A 137 -0.90 17.14 4.99
C PRO A 137 -2.29 16.49 4.82
N VAL A 138 -2.94 16.73 3.67
CA VAL A 138 -4.24 16.14 3.32
C VAL A 138 -4.08 14.65 3.01
N LEU A 139 -3.03 14.27 2.25
CA LEU A 139 -2.73 12.88 1.93
C LEU A 139 -2.44 12.06 3.20
N VAL A 140 -1.66 12.62 4.14
CA VAL A 140 -1.37 11.99 5.44
C VAL A 140 -2.66 11.80 6.24
N ARG A 141 -3.53 12.82 6.29
CA ARG A 141 -4.81 12.70 6.99
C ARG A 141 -5.70 11.62 6.38
N TYR A 142 -5.72 11.48 5.05
CA TYR A 142 -6.48 10.45 4.37
C TYR A 142 -5.98 9.03 4.68
N GLN A 143 -4.66 8.84 4.83
CA GLN A 143 -4.09 7.53 5.13
C GLN A 143 -4.22 7.12 6.61
N ARG A 144 -4.27 8.10 7.53
CA ARG A 144 -4.38 7.82 8.97
C ARG A 144 -5.81 7.49 9.38
N GLN A 145 -5.95 6.47 10.21
CA GLN A 145 -7.23 6.03 10.75
C GLN A 145 -7.05 5.49 12.17
N GLY A 146 -7.95 5.86 13.09
CA GLY A 146 -7.96 5.33 14.45
C GLY A 146 -8.45 3.89 14.52
N LEU A 147 -8.02 3.16 15.55
CA LEU A 147 -8.33 1.72 15.72
C LEU A 147 -9.85 1.42 15.76
N ARG A 148 -10.66 2.40 16.18
CA ARG A 148 -12.12 2.27 16.30
C ARG A 148 -12.87 2.99 15.19
N ASP A 149 -12.17 3.68 14.30
CA ASP A 149 -12.78 4.37 13.19
C ASP A 149 -13.12 3.33 12.11
N ASN A 150 -14.27 3.50 11.45
CA ASN A 150 -14.69 2.66 10.34
C ASN A 150 -14.95 3.56 9.14
N GLU A 151 -14.51 3.12 7.96
CA GLU A 151 -14.75 3.81 6.70
C GLU A 151 -15.28 2.82 5.66
N SER A 152 -16.31 3.24 4.95
CA SER A 152 -16.95 2.44 3.90
C SER A 152 -16.19 2.58 2.58
N MET A 153 -16.38 1.64 1.65
CA MET A 153 -15.80 1.76 0.30
C MET A 153 -16.30 3.02 -0.43
N GLN A 154 -17.57 3.37 -0.24
CA GLN A 154 -18.14 4.58 -0.82
C GLN A 154 -17.52 5.84 -0.19
N GLY A 155 -17.51 5.93 1.14
CA GLY A 155 -16.99 7.08 1.87
C GLY A 155 -15.49 7.30 1.66
N SER A 156 -14.68 6.22 1.66
CA SER A 156 -13.26 6.31 1.27
C SER A 156 -13.07 6.79 -0.18
N GLY A 157 -13.90 6.32 -1.11
CA GLY A 157 -13.87 6.78 -2.51
C GLY A 157 -14.23 8.25 -2.67
N GLU A 158 -15.25 8.73 -1.94
CA GLU A 158 -15.65 10.14 -1.90
C GLU A 158 -14.58 11.02 -1.25
N ALA A 159 -14.00 10.56 -0.14
CA ALA A 159 -12.89 11.24 0.53
C ALA A 159 -11.68 11.37 -0.40
N LEU A 160 -11.31 10.31 -1.13
CA LEU A 160 -10.24 10.34 -2.13
C LEU A 160 -10.54 11.34 -3.26
N ALA A 161 -11.79 11.37 -3.75
CA ALA A 161 -12.20 12.32 -4.77
C ALA A 161 -12.08 13.77 -4.29
N SER A 162 -12.42 14.03 -3.03
CA SER A 162 -12.40 15.38 -2.43
C SER A 162 -11.00 15.98 -2.33
N ILE A 163 -9.94 15.16 -2.27
CA ILE A 163 -8.54 15.62 -2.23
C ILE A 163 -8.20 16.44 -3.49
N PHE A 164 -8.79 16.06 -4.62
CA PHE A 164 -8.50 16.66 -5.93
C PHE A 164 -9.61 17.56 -6.44
N ALA A 165 -10.67 17.74 -5.65
CA ALA A 165 -11.75 18.64 -6.02
C ALA A 165 -11.24 20.10 -5.99
N PRO A 166 -11.62 20.93 -6.96
CA PRO A 166 -11.35 22.36 -6.87
C PRO A 166 -12.00 22.92 -5.60
N ALA A 167 -11.27 23.77 -4.87
CA ALA A 167 -11.82 24.43 -3.70
C ALA A 167 -13.13 25.14 -4.08
N PRO A 168 -14.21 25.03 -3.27
CA PRO A 168 -15.42 25.78 -3.55
C PRO A 168 -15.13 27.28 -3.40
N GLY A 169 -14.92 27.96 -4.54
CA GLY A 169 -14.85 29.43 -4.64
C GLY A 169 -13.47 30.05 -4.87
N GLY A 170 -12.87 29.83 -6.04
CA GLY A 170 -11.74 30.60 -6.56
C GLY A 170 -12.00 31.08 -7.97
#